data_AF-A0A0A2HZW4-F1
#
_entry.id   AF-A0A0A2HZW4-F1
#
_cell.length_a   1.000
_cell.length_b   1.000
_cell.length_c   1.000
_cell.angle_alpha   90.00
_cell.angle_beta   90.00
_cell.angle_gamma   90.00
#
_symmetry.space_group_name_H-M   'P 1'
#
loop_
_entity.id
_entity.type
_entity.pdbx_description
1 polymer ?
#
loop_
_entity_poly.entity_id
_entity_poly.type
_entity_poly.pdbx_seq_one_letter_code
_entity_poly.pdbx_strand_id
1 'polypeptide(L)' 'MKLFVSPIDLSAVSTLYYHLPDGPVLSLKVDGLEDYIDLGLEMGHICDTSAIDGVVHFFPKGNA' A
#
# COMPACT_ATOMS: atom_id res chain seq x y z
N MET A 1 -0.93 21.74 -1.67
CA MET A 1 -2.13 20.92 -1.87
C MET A 1 -2.22 19.97 -0.68
N LYS A 2 -3.29 19.99 0.13
CA LYS A 2 -3.41 19.04 1.24
C LYS A 2 -3.86 17.69 0.65
N LEU A 3 -2.89 16.80 0.46
CA LEU A 3 -3.16 15.38 0.22
C LEU A 3 -3.74 14.82 1.53
N PHE A 4 -5.06 14.92 1.68
CA PHE A 4 -5.78 14.18 2.70
C PHE A 4 -5.81 12.72 2.24
N VAL A 5 -4.71 12.03 2.49
CA VAL A 5 -4.69 10.57 2.41
C VAL A 5 -5.37 10.09 3.69
N SER A 6 -6.52 9.45 3.55
CA SER A 6 -7.14 8.75 4.68
C SER A 6 -6.13 7.72 5.19
N PRO A 7 -5.78 7.71 6.48
CA PRO A 7 -4.89 6.70 7.02
C PRO A 7 -5.51 5.31 6.78
N ILE A 8 -4.72 4.43 6.19
CA ILE A 8 -5.12 3.04 5.95
C ILE A 8 -4.69 2.26 7.17
N ASP A 9 -5.64 1.57 7.79
CA ASP A 9 -5.34 0.69 8.90
C ASP A 9 -4.60 -0.55 8.37
N LEU A 10 -3.31 -0.65 8.71
CA LEU A 10 -2.48 -1.79 8.33
C LEU A 10 -2.44 -2.88 9.41
N SER A 11 -3.20 -2.74 10.50
CA SER A 11 -3.17 -3.65 11.66
C SER A 11 -3.54 -5.09 11.30
N ALA A 12 -4.39 -5.29 10.30
CA ALA A 12 -4.80 -6.60 9.79
C ALA A 12 -3.99 -7.06 8.57
N VAL A 13 -3.02 -6.27 8.12
CA VAL A 13 -2.24 -6.52 6.91
C VAL A 13 -0.99 -7.29 7.28
N SER A 14 -0.81 -8.46 6.64
CA SER A 14 0.40 -9.26 6.72
C SER A 14 1.43 -8.82 5.67
N THR A 15 0.97 -8.51 4.46
CA THR A 15 1.85 -8.16 3.33
C THR A 15 1.28 -7.00 2.52
N LEU A 16 2.11 -6.01 2.23
CA LEU A 16 1.82 -4.91 1.32
C LEU A 16 2.53 -5.16 -0.02
N TYR A 17 1.77 -5.25 -1.10
CA TYR A 17 2.30 -5.27 -2.46
C TYR A 17 2.21 -3.89 -3.08
N TYR A 18 3.34 -3.37 -3.53
CA TYR A 18 3.44 -2.10 -4.20
C TYR A 18 3.79 -2.32 -5.68
N HIS A 19 2.93 -1.88 -6.58
CA HIS A 19 3.09 -2.05 -8.03
C HIS A 19 3.80 -0.83 -8.61
N LEU A 20 5.09 -0.95 -8.95
CA LEU A 20 5.81 0.17 -9.58
C LEU A 20 5.26 0.43 -11.00
N PRO A 21 5.25 1.69 -11.48
CA PRO A 21 4.80 2.05 -12.83
C PRO A 21 5.52 1.27 -13.94
N ASP A 22 6.79 0.91 -13.71
CA ASP A 22 7.64 0.19 -14.66
C ASP A 22 7.42 -1.34 -14.63
N GLY A 23 6.44 -1.84 -13.89
CA GLY A 23 6.06 -3.25 -13.82
C GLY A 23 6.61 -4.11 -12.65
N PRO A 24 7.72 -3.80 -11.96
CA PRO A 24 8.13 -4.61 -10.82
C PRO A 24 7.19 -4.41 -9.61
N VAL A 25 6.99 -5.47 -8.84
CA VAL A 25 6.20 -5.43 -7.60
C VAL A 25 7.14 -5.53 -6.41
N LEU A 26 7.06 -4.56 -5.50
CA LEU A 26 7.74 -4.61 -4.22
C LEU A 26 6.80 -5.25 -3.19
N SER A 27 7.26 -6.30 -2.51
CA SER A 27 6.53 -6.92 -1.41
C SER A 27 7.14 -6.52 -0.08
N LEU A 28 6.39 -5.82 0.74
CA LEU A 28 6.77 -5.50 2.11
C LEU A 28 6.01 -6.40 3.07
N LYS A 29 6.72 -7.14 3.93
CA LYS A 29 6.07 -7.79 5.07
C LYS A 29 5.85 -6.73 6.14
N VAL A 30 4.62 -6.66 6.63
CA VAL A 30 4.19 -5.68 7.64
C VAL A 30 4.42 -6.21 9.06
N ASP A 31 4.88 -7.47 9.18
CA ASP A 31 5.26 -8.09 10.45
C ASP A 31 6.36 -7.28 11.17
N GLY A 32 5.99 -6.60 12.25
CA GLY A 32 6.87 -5.74 13.04
C GLY A 32 6.98 -4.28 12.58
N LEU A 33 6.13 -3.84 11.65
CA LEU A 33 6.08 -2.45 11.21
C LEU A 33 5.08 -1.66 12.06
N GLU A 34 5.54 -1.09 13.17
CA GLU A 34 4.73 -0.23 14.06
C GLU A 34 4.70 1.25 13.59
N ASP A 35 5.40 1.57 12.51
CA ASP A 35 5.62 2.92 12.01
C ASP A 35 4.85 3.26 10.74
N TYR A 36 4.49 4.54 10.61
CA TYR A 36 3.87 5.12 9.44
C TYR A 36 4.80 5.02 8.22
N ILE A 37 4.36 4.34 7.16
CA ILE A 37 5.10 4.30 5.89
C ILE A 37 4.70 5.52 5.05
N ASP A 38 5.58 6.51 4.98
CA ASP A 38 5.48 7.54 3.93
C ASP A 38 6.17 7.02 2.67
N LEU A 39 5.37 6.54 1.72
CA LEU A 39 5.88 5.98 0.48
C LEU A 39 6.37 7.05 -0.51
N GLY A 40 6.25 8.35 -0.21
CA GLY A 40 6.71 9.46 -1.07
C GLY A 40 6.14 9.46 -2.50
N LEU A 41 5.10 8.67 -2.78
CA LEU A 41 4.57 8.39 -4.11
C LEU A 41 3.13 8.88 -4.23
N GLU A 42 2.74 9.34 -5.42
CA GLU A 42 1.35 9.74 -5.67
C GLU A 42 0.44 8.52 -5.52
N MET A 43 -0.37 8.50 -4.46
CA MET A 43 -1.39 7.48 -4.26
C MET A 43 -2.36 7.44 -5.44
N GLY A 44 -2.41 6.27 -6.08
CA GLY A 44 -3.38 5.95 -7.12
C GLY A 44 -4.50 5.08 -6.54
N HIS A 45 -4.57 3.83 -7.01
CA HIS A 45 -5.58 2.87 -6.62
C HIS A 45 -5.09 1.96 -5.48
N ILE A 46 -6.00 1.57 -4.59
CA ILE A 46 -5.70 0.68 -3.47
C ILE A 46 -6.72 -0.45 -3.52
N CYS A 47 -6.23 -1.69 -3.56
CA CYS A 47 -7.06 -2.89 -3.44
C CYS A 47 -6.72 -3.55 -2.11
N ASP A 48 -7.63 -3.41 -1.15
CA ASP A 48 -7.51 -3.99 0.18
C ASP A 48 -8.21 -5.35 0.20
N THR A 49 -7.42 -6.42 0.32
CA THR A 49 -7.90 -7.78 0.53
C THR A 49 -7.50 -8.31 1.91
N SER A 50 -7.11 -7.42 2.83
CA SER A 50 -6.61 -7.78 4.16
C SER A 50 -7.57 -8.66 4.95
N ALA A 51 -8.88 -8.45 4.79
CA ALA A 51 -9.91 -9.26 5.41
C ALA A 51 -10.00 -10.71 4.88
N ILE A 52 -9.40 -11.01 3.73
CA ILE A 52 -9.45 -12.32 3.06
C ILE A 52 -8.11 -13.04 3.21
N ASP A 53 -7.01 -12.40 2.81
CA ASP A 53 -5.68 -13.00 2.71
C ASP A 53 -4.60 -12.20 3.46
N GLY A 54 -4.97 -11.12 4.16
CA GLY A 54 -4.03 -10.28 4.88
C GLY A 54 -3.18 -9.42 3.94
N VAL A 55 -3.64 -9.16 2.71
CA VAL A 55 -2.87 -8.45 1.70
C VAL A 55 -3.48 -7.10 1.33
N VAL A 56 -2.63 -6.09 1.12
CA VAL A 56 -3.04 -4.83 0.50
C VAL A 56 -2.18 -4.57 -0.74
N HIS A 57 -2.83 -4.29 -1.86
CA HIS A 57 -2.18 -3.88 -3.09
C HIS A 57 -2.28 -2.38 -3.28
N PHE A 58 -1.14 -1.74 -3.51
CA PHE A 58 -1.03 -0.34 -3.81
C PHE A 58 -0.58 -0.15 -5.26
N PHE A 59 -1.33 0.69 -5.98
CA PHE A 59 -1.07 1.09 -7.34
C PHE A 59 -0.85 2.61 -7.38
N PRO A 60 0.36 3.10 -7.68
CA PRO A 60 0.62 4.52 -7.84
C PRO A 60 -0.17 5.10 -9.01
N LYS A 61 -0.41 6.40 -8.94
CA LYS A 61 -1.09 7.14 -10.00
C LYS A 61 -0.35 7.00 -11.33
N GLY A 62 -1.08 6.71 -12.40
CA GLY A 62 -0.53 6.37 -13.71
C GLY A 62 -0.30 4.87 -13.92
N ASN A 63 -0.56 4.04 -12.91
CA ASN A 63 -0.48 2.59 -12.96
C ASN A 63 -1.85 1.95 -12.67
N ALA A 64 -2.86 2.28 -13.49
CA ALA A 64 -4.17 1.61 -13.63
C ALA A 64 -4.94 2.26 -14.79
#